data_AF-A0AA90TNQ8-F1
#
_entry.id   AF-A0AA90TNQ8-F1
#
_cell.length_a   1.000
_cell.length_b   1.000
_cell.length_c   1.000
_cell.angle_alpha   90.00
_cell.angle_beta   90.00
_cell.angle_gamma   90.00
#
_symmetry.space_group_name_H-M   'P 1'
#
loop_
_entity.id
_entity.type
_entity.pdbx_description
1 polymer ?
#
loop_
_entity_poly.entity_id
_entity_poly.type
_entity_poly.pdbx_seq_one_letter_code
_entity_poly.pdbx_strand_id
1 'polypeptide(L)'
;MTPMYPELSSWSDLPRLNADQFFAIFPLAGQACEADESEFYDGDVDDLEFIVINGNVSISREQLDEMAAVLDDDWTLRIAVDGHAQVDGGADPLFAVKGDLHCSWLGIDRSWDSYSVHGRVYARDCVFVSASDEGWMRTLPATRIDTPFLFLWNYKPDTIDLNPDAVMFVLGFEWWGSTLPNRCYAHKDIVYVLDSRFLTPFTCEYTEEAVIDSGAILRALAAGESIYRAGFNVRCEQATDAAWAAMKEGEHRLAYFHYKQAVAIWPDSYPARAGMADAMRAESAYAQAFDLYLEASKRFPPEQTGLVNDALNMAARIALRLGWLDRAHALATQSIDFTRASEWNDKLLTDAWWIRGETCIAQGDMAAAQRDLEQSLRFDQGAPQPNWLMGQLCFRRGDLEQARAFHAKAARRWSGTAYYDVADTYIEGFNPVSVDWDQLDPATVLPA
;
A
#
# COMPACT_ATOMS: atom_id res chain seq x y z
N MET A 1 -3.71 27.30 -19.67
CA MET A 1 -4.67 28.39 -19.39
C MET A 1 -6.01 27.73 -19.13
N THR A 2 -6.55 27.86 -17.92
CA THR A 2 -7.90 27.36 -17.62
C THR A 2 -8.90 28.14 -18.48
N PRO A 3 -9.78 27.48 -19.23
CA PRO A 3 -10.81 28.17 -20.01
C PRO A 3 -11.72 28.96 -19.07
N MET A 4 -12.12 30.18 -19.46
CA MET A 4 -13.12 30.95 -18.71
C MET A 4 -14.51 30.59 -19.21
N TYR A 5 -15.32 29.97 -18.36
CA TYR A 5 -16.74 29.70 -18.62
C TYR A 5 -17.65 30.73 -17.93
N PRO A 6 -18.86 30.99 -18.47
CA PRO A 6 -19.86 31.82 -17.81
C PRO A 6 -20.23 31.30 -16.42
N GLU A 7 -20.37 32.19 -15.44
CA GLU A 7 -20.85 31.83 -14.10
C GLU A 7 -22.31 31.36 -14.13
N LEU A 8 -22.62 30.30 -13.39
CA LEU A 8 -23.97 29.82 -13.19
C LEU A 8 -24.78 30.88 -12.42
N SER A 9 -25.90 31.32 -12.98
CA SER A 9 -26.75 32.33 -12.33
C SER A 9 -27.75 31.72 -11.33
N SER A 10 -28.39 30.61 -11.70
CA SER A 10 -29.30 29.82 -10.86
C SER A 10 -29.41 28.41 -11.45
N TRP A 11 -29.43 27.41 -10.58
CA TRP A 11 -29.61 26.00 -10.97
C TRP A 11 -30.97 25.45 -10.53
N SER A 12 -31.51 25.92 -9.40
CA SER A 12 -32.79 25.47 -8.84
C SER A 12 -34.01 25.88 -9.66
N ASP A 13 -33.88 26.92 -10.49
CA ASP A 13 -34.95 27.41 -11.37
C ASP A 13 -35.02 26.64 -12.71
N LEU A 14 -34.07 25.74 -12.96
CA LEU A 14 -34.05 24.92 -14.16
C LEU A 14 -35.13 23.83 -14.10
N PRO A 15 -35.71 23.45 -15.25
CA PRO A 15 -36.74 22.42 -15.27
C PRO A 15 -36.18 21.07 -14.84
N ARG A 16 -36.93 20.34 -13.99
CA ARG A 16 -36.69 18.93 -13.71
C ARG A 16 -37.14 18.09 -14.91
N LEU A 17 -36.27 17.17 -15.33
CA LEU A 17 -36.48 16.22 -16.41
C LEU A 17 -36.67 14.83 -15.81
N ASN A 18 -37.44 13.98 -16.47
CA ASN A 18 -37.47 12.54 -16.16
C ASN A 18 -36.32 11.80 -16.88
N ALA A 19 -36.16 10.51 -16.59
CA ALA A 19 -35.12 9.66 -17.16
C ALA A 19 -35.11 9.65 -18.70
N ASP A 20 -36.26 9.46 -19.37
CA ASP A 20 -36.37 9.46 -20.83
C ASP A 20 -35.85 10.77 -21.46
N GLN A 21 -36.25 11.91 -20.88
CA GLN A 21 -35.82 13.23 -21.33
C GLN A 21 -34.32 13.43 -21.11
N PHE A 22 -33.79 12.96 -19.98
CA PHE A 22 -32.37 13.03 -19.66
C PHE A 22 -31.53 12.16 -20.62
N PHE A 23 -31.92 10.90 -20.85
CA PHE A 23 -31.21 9.98 -21.75
C PHE A 23 -31.24 10.41 -23.21
N ALA A 24 -32.27 11.17 -23.64
CA ALA A 24 -32.25 11.80 -24.95
C ALA A 24 -31.10 12.82 -25.11
N ILE A 25 -30.64 13.44 -24.02
CA ILE A 25 -29.52 14.39 -23.98
C ILE A 25 -28.19 13.65 -23.73
N PHE A 26 -28.22 12.63 -22.86
CA PHE A 26 -27.09 11.80 -22.44
C PHE A 26 -27.29 10.32 -22.83
N PRO A 27 -27.21 9.97 -24.13
CA PRO A 27 -27.51 8.62 -24.60
C PRO A 27 -26.52 7.56 -24.10
N LEU A 28 -25.29 7.94 -23.75
CA LEU A 28 -24.31 7.02 -23.16
C LEU A 28 -24.68 6.64 -21.72
N ALA A 29 -25.28 7.56 -20.95
CA ALA A 29 -25.80 7.25 -19.62
C ALA A 29 -26.96 6.26 -19.72
N GLY A 30 -27.87 6.42 -20.69
CA GLY A 30 -28.95 5.46 -20.94
C GLY A 30 -28.43 4.07 -21.35
N GLN A 31 -27.41 4.00 -22.21
CA GLN A 31 -26.78 2.73 -22.58
C GLN A 31 -26.09 2.05 -21.39
N ALA A 32 -25.50 2.82 -20.48
CA ALA A 32 -24.90 2.30 -19.26
C ALA A 32 -25.96 1.67 -18.35
N CYS A 33 -27.10 2.35 -18.15
CA CYS A 33 -28.25 1.79 -17.43
C CYS A 33 -28.77 0.49 -18.04
N GLU A 34 -28.84 0.39 -19.38
CA GLU A 34 -29.37 -0.80 -20.05
C GLU A 34 -28.38 -1.98 -20.09
N ALA A 35 -27.08 -1.69 -20.13
CA ALA A 35 -26.03 -2.70 -20.31
C ALA A 35 -25.71 -3.49 -19.04
N ASP A 36 -26.14 -3.00 -17.89
CA ASP A 36 -25.66 -3.45 -16.61
C ASP A 36 -26.86 -3.91 -15.76
N GLU A 37 -27.00 -5.23 -15.55
CA GLU A 37 -28.05 -5.87 -14.73
C GLU A 37 -27.86 -5.61 -13.22
N SER A 38 -27.21 -4.51 -12.83
CA SER A 38 -26.80 -4.26 -11.45
C SER A 38 -27.81 -3.39 -10.70
N GLU A 39 -27.78 -3.54 -9.38
CA GLU A 39 -28.52 -2.79 -8.37
C GLU A 39 -28.04 -1.31 -8.33
N PHE A 40 -28.11 -0.61 -9.48
CA PHE A 40 -27.52 0.72 -9.77
C PHE A 40 -28.14 1.89 -9.03
N TYR A 41 -29.39 1.71 -8.64
CA TYR A 41 -30.18 2.73 -8.01
C TYR A 41 -30.79 2.07 -6.79
N ASP A 42 -30.70 2.76 -5.66
CA ASP A 42 -31.53 2.44 -4.51
C ASP A 42 -32.98 2.89 -4.82
N GLY A 43 -33.57 2.38 -5.90
CA GLY A 43 -34.81 2.90 -6.52
C GLY A 43 -34.95 2.51 -7.99
N ASP A 44 -36.11 2.78 -8.59
CA ASP A 44 -36.30 2.60 -10.05
C ASP A 44 -35.64 3.78 -10.79
N VAL A 45 -35.00 3.57 -11.95
CA VAL A 45 -34.44 4.66 -12.78
C VAL A 45 -35.52 5.68 -13.12
N ASP A 46 -36.75 5.17 -13.28
CA ASP A 46 -37.94 5.95 -13.57
C ASP A 46 -38.34 6.90 -12.42
N ASP A 47 -37.82 6.69 -11.19
CA ASP A 47 -38.06 7.54 -10.04
C ASP A 47 -37.07 8.72 -9.93
N LEU A 48 -36.05 8.78 -10.79
CA LEU A 48 -35.04 9.84 -10.76
C LEU A 48 -35.49 11.10 -11.49
N GLU A 49 -35.13 12.24 -10.91
CA GLU A 49 -35.30 13.55 -11.52
C GLU A 49 -33.95 14.17 -11.86
N PHE A 50 -33.88 14.88 -12.99
CA PHE A 50 -32.63 15.45 -13.50
C PHE A 50 -32.75 16.95 -13.74
N ILE A 51 -31.77 17.73 -13.28
CA ILE A 51 -31.58 19.12 -13.70
C ILE A 51 -30.41 19.15 -14.70
N VAL A 52 -30.64 19.71 -15.89
CA VAL A 52 -29.61 19.85 -16.92
C VAL A 52 -29.26 21.31 -17.15
N ILE A 53 -28.02 21.67 -16.83
CA ILE A 53 -27.41 22.96 -17.12
C ILE A 53 -26.92 22.93 -18.58
N ASN A 54 -27.47 23.81 -19.42
CA ASN A 54 -27.14 23.85 -20.85
C ASN A 54 -25.96 24.78 -21.14
N GLY A 55 -24.97 24.27 -21.87
CA GLY A 55 -23.78 25.02 -22.27
C GLY A 55 -22.64 24.96 -21.27
N ASN A 56 -21.55 25.69 -21.57
CA ASN A 56 -20.37 25.71 -20.72
C ASN A 56 -20.64 26.57 -19.48
N VAL A 57 -20.19 26.11 -18.31
CA VAL A 57 -20.54 26.74 -17.04
C VAL A 57 -19.38 26.74 -16.04
N SER A 58 -19.30 27.79 -15.23
CA SER A 58 -18.51 27.84 -14.01
C SER A 58 -19.44 27.84 -12.79
N ILE A 59 -19.20 26.94 -11.84
CA ILE A 59 -19.99 26.76 -10.62
C ILE A 59 -19.09 27.06 -9.42
N SER A 60 -19.52 28.00 -8.57
CA SER A 60 -18.77 28.40 -7.37
C SER A 60 -18.86 27.36 -6.26
N ARG A 61 -17.96 27.44 -5.28
CA ARG A 61 -18.00 26.60 -4.07
C ARG A 61 -19.33 26.71 -3.33
N GLU A 62 -19.84 27.93 -3.17
CA GLU A 62 -21.11 28.20 -2.48
C GLU A 62 -22.29 27.50 -3.17
N GLN A 63 -22.31 27.50 -4.50
CA GLN A 63 -23.33 26.80 -5.28
C GLN A 63 -23.20 25.28 -5.18
N LEU A 64 -21.97 24.73 -5.14
CA LEU A 64 -21.76 23.30 -4.94
C LEU A 64 -22.21 22.86 -3.55
N ASP A 65 -21.93 23.65 -2.52
CA ASP A 65 -22.36 23.37 -1.15
C ASP A 65 -23.90 23.43 -1.03
N GLU A 66 -24.54 24.39 -1.72
CA GLU A 66 -26.01 24.47 -1.84
C GLU A 66 -26.58 23.23 -2.56
N MET A 67 -26.00 22.84 -3.70
CA MET A 67 -26.40 21.64 -4.44
C MET A 67 -26.28 20.40 -3.56
N ALA A 68 -25.14 20.22 -2.88
CA ALA A 68 -24.90 19.08 -1.99
C ALA A 68 -25.96 19.00 -0.88
N ALA A 69 -26.27 20.12 -0.23
CA ALA A 69 -27.29 20.17 0.82
C ALA A 69 -28.68 19.76 0.31
N VAL A 70 -29.03 20.14 -0.92
CA VAL A 70 -30.31 19.72 -1.54
C VAL A 70 -30.30 18.25 -1.91
N LEU A 71 -29.19 17.73 -2.46
CA LEU A 71 -29.06 16.32 -2.86
C LEU A 71 -29.07 15.37 -1.64
N ASP A 72 -28.57 15.83 -0.49
CA ASP A 72 -28.67 15.10 0.78
C ASP A 72 -30.14 14.95 1.25
N ASP A 73 -30.98 15.95 0.99
CA ASP A 73 -32.42 15.94 1.32
C ASP A 73 -33.28 15.27 0.24
N ASP A 74 -32.87 15.33 -1.02
CA ASP A 74 -33.56 14.80 -2.21
C ASP A 74 -32.64 13.83 -2.98
N TRP A 75 -32.50 12.63 -2.45
CA TRP A 75 -31.64 11.58 -3.01
C TRP A 75 -32.08 11.09 -4.40
N THR A 76 -33.25 11.49 -4.90
CA THR A 76 -33.73 11.16 -6.26
C THR A 76 -33.31 12.18 -7.31
N LEU A 77 -32.86 13.36 -6.90
CA LEU A 77 -32.42 14.42 -7.81
C LEU A 77 -30.98 14.19 -8.28
N ARG A 78 -30.70 14.48 -9.55
CA ARG A 78 -29.36 14.46 -10.15
C ARG A 78 -29.12 15.73 -10.96
N ILE A 79 -27.89 16.24 -10.96
CA ILE A 79 -27.52 17.47 -11.69
C ILE A 79 -26.51 17.13 -12.78
N ALA A 80 -26.75 17.60 -14.01
CA ALA A 80 -25.87 17.35 -15.15
C ALA A 80 -25.59 18.61 -15.97
N VAL A 81 -24.51 18.56 -16.76
CA VAL A 81 -24.05 19.66 -17.62
C VAL A 81 -23.96 19.19 -19.08
N ASP A 82 -24.82 19.74 -19.95
CA ASP A 82 -24.74 19.57 -21.41
C ASP A 82 -23.73 20.57 -22.00
N GLY A 83 -22.46 20.37 -21.66
CA GLY A 83 -21.35 21.28 -21.97
C GLY A 83 -20.10 20.97 -21.16
N HIS A 84 -19.17 21.93 -21.12
CA HIS A 84 -17.99 21.87 -20.25
C HIS A 84 -18.29 22.48 -18.87
N ALA A 85 -17.69 21.95 -17.82
CA ALA A 85 -17.87 22.44 -16.44
C ALA A 85 -16.55 22.86 -15.82
N GLN A 86 -16.56 23.99 -15.10
CA GLN A 86 -15.51 24.40 -14.19
C GLN A 86 -16.11 24.56 -12.80
N VAL A 87 -15.59 23.84 -11.81
CA VAL A 87 -16.08 23.86 -10.44
C VAL A 87 -14.98 24.28 -9.46
N ASP A 88 -15.31 25.15 -8.52
CA ASP A 88 -14.39 25.56 -7.45
C ASP A 88 -14.54 24.63 -6.24
N GLY A 89 -14.00 23.41 -6.36
CA GLY A 89 -14.05 22.41 -5.30
C GLY A 89 -14.13 20.99 -5.82
N GLY A 90 -14.78 20.12 -5.04
CA GLY A 90 -15.16 18.77 -5.45
C GLY A 90 -16.33 18.82 -6.43
N ALA A 91 -16.35 17.91 -7.40
CA ALA A 91 -17.43 17.85 -8.38
C ALA A 91 -18.55 16.87 -8.00
N ASP A 92 -18.51 16.26 -6.82
CA ASP A 92 -19.46 15.23 -6.35
C ASP A 92 -20.95 15.57 -6.55
N PRO A 93 -21.41 16.84 -6.42
CA PRO A 93 -22.80 17.19 -6.71
C PRO A 93 -23.22 17.02 -8.18
N LEU A 94 -22.28 16.86 -9.10
CA LEU A 94 -22.54 16.67 -10.52
C LEU A 94 -22.59 15.18 -10.87
N PHE A 95 -23.72 14.75 -11.40
CA PHE A 95 -23.94 13.39 -11.89
C PHE A 95 -23.29 13.14 -13.26
N ALA A 96 -23.39 14.12 -14.18
CA ALA A 96 -22.84 13.98 -15.53
C ALA A 96 -22.37 15.30 -16.17
N VAL A 97 -21.33 15.24 -16.98
CA VAL A 97 -20.74 16.34 -17.76
C VAL A 97 -20.41 15.81 -19.15
N LYS A 98 -21.04 16.38 -20.18
CA LYS A 98 -20.86 15.93 -21.56
C LYS A 98 -19.53 16.37 -22.18
N GLY A 99 -18.94 17.45 -21.67
CA GLY A 99 -17.65 17.99 -22.10
C GLY A 99 -16.54 17.68 -21.11
N ASP A 100 -15.55 18.58 -21.06
CA ASP A 100 -14.46 18.52 -20.09
C ASP A 100 -14.91 19.04 -18.73
N LEU A 101 -14.35 18.47 -17.66
CA LEU A 101 -14.56 18.87 -16.27
C LEU A 101 -13.26 19.41 -15.70
N HIS A 102 -13.27 20.66 -15.21
CA HIS A 102 -12.19 21.26 -14.45
C HIS A 102 -12.62 21.37 -12.97
N CYS A 103 -11.90 20.72 -12.06
CA CYS A 103 -12.23 20.71 -10.63
C CYS A 103 -10.98 20.79 -9.75
N SER A 104 -11.18 21.03 -8.45
CA SER A 104 -10.10 20.87 -7.47
C SER A 104 -9.84 19.39 -7.24
N TRP A 105 -10.88 18.60 -7.00
CA TRP A 105 -10.77 17.15 -6.83
C TRP A 105 -12.03 16.45 -7.33
N LEU A 106 -11.94 15.12 -7.46
CA LEU A 106 -13.04 14.29 -7.90
C LEU A 106 -13.13 13.01 -7.08
N GLY A 107 -14.30 12.73 -6.50
CA GLY A 107 -14.65 11.40 -6.02
C GLY A 107 -15.37 10.62 -7.11
N ILE A 108 -14.92 9.42 -7.40
CA ILE A 108 -15.58 8.44 -8.26
C ILE A 108 -15.90 7.23 -7.38
N ASP A 109 -17.15 7.08 -6.98
CA ASP A 109 -17.61 5.90 -6.25
C ASP A 109 -18.74 5.17 -6.97
N ARG A 110 -19.48 4.29 -6.27
CA ARG A 110 -20.64 3.58 -6.84
C ARG A 110 -21.72 4.50 -7.40
N SER A 111 -21.84 5.72 -6.89
CA SER A 111 -22.81 6.71 -7.39
C SER A 111 -22.30 7.43 -8.65
N TRP A 112 -21.01 7.29 -8.98
CA TRP A 112 -20.35 7.81 -10.17
C TRP A 112 -20.14 6.70 -11.20
N ASP A 113 -21.16 6.40 -11.99
CA ASP A 113 -21.04 5.45 -13.08
C ASP A 113 -20.19 6.01 -14.22
N SER A 114 -19.32 5.13 -14.73
CA SER A 114 -18.78 4.93 -16.07
C SER A 114 -18.76 5.99 -17.18
N TYR A 115 -19.69 6.94 -17.19
CA TYR A 115 -19.89 7.93 -18.23
C TYR A 115 -20.21 9.32 -17.66
N SER A 116 -20.01 9.56 -16.35
CA SER A 116 -20.23 10.87 -15.73
C SER A 116 -19.42 12.00 -16.36
N VAL A 117 -18.29 11.72 -17.01
CA VAL A 117 -17.57 12.73 -17.79
C VAL A 117 -17.21 12.16 -19.15
N HIS A 118 -17.85 12.63 -20.22
CA HIS A 118 -17.55 12.16 -21.58
C HIS A 118 -16.26 12.78 -22.16
N GLY A 119 -15.85 13.93 -21.64
CA GLY A 119 -14.61 14.62 -22.00
C GLY A 119 -13.41 14.18 -21.17
N ARG A 120 -12.50 15.12 -20.89
CA ARG A 120 -11.36 14.93 -19.98
C ARG A 120 -11.65 15.57 -18.62
N VAL A 121 -11.27 14.87 -17.55
CA VAL A 121 -11.21 15.40 -16.19
C VAL A 121 -9.86 16.06 -15.98
N TYR A 122 -9.87 17.31 -15.52
CA TYR A 122 -8.70 18.06 -15.07
C TYR A 122 -8.88 18.37 -13.59
N ALA A 123 -8.39 17.48 -12.73
CA ALA A 123 -8.42 17.64 -11.28
C ALA A 123 -7.09 18.25 -10.81
N ARG A 124 -7.16 19.45 -10.24
CA ARG A 124 -5.95 20.17 -9.81
C ARG A 124 -5.21 19.44 -8.68
N ASP A 125 -5.96 18.86 -7.75
CA ASP A 125 -5.45 18.37 -6.47
C ASP A 125 -5.39 16.84 -6.46
N CYS A 126 -6.49 16.13 -6.69
CA CYS A 126 -6.48 14.66 -6.75
C CYS A 126 -7.79 14.07 -7.32
N VAL A 127 -7.74 12.78 -7.65
CA VAL A 127 -8.93 11.95 -7.92
C VAL A 127 -8.94 10.77 -6.96
N PHE A 128 -10.09 10.50 -6.34
CA PHE A 128 -10.37 9.29 -5.59
C PHE A 128 -11.29 8.40 -6.41
N VAL A 129 -10.96 7.12 -6.49
CA VAL A 129 -11.77 6.10 -7.14
C VAL A 129 -11.96 4.97 -6.16
N SER A 130 -13.18 4.68 -5.75
CA SER A 130 -13.46 3.69 -4.71
C SER A 130 -14.75 2.92 -4.98
N ALA A 131 -14.70 1.59 -4.92
CA ALA A 131 -15.91 0.77 -4.94
C ALA A 131 -16.16 0.22 -3.52
N SER A 132 -17.43 0.07 -3.14
CA SER A 132 -17.73 -0.62 -1.89
C SER A 132 -17.23 -2.06 -1.94
N ASP A 133 -16.82 -2.54 -0.77
CA ASP A 133 -16.12 -3.79 -0.55
C ASP A 133 -17.03 -5.02 -0.71
N GLU A 134 -17.28 -5.39 -1.96
CA GLU A 134 -17.91 -6.68 -2.30
C GLU A 134 -16.87 -7.76 -2.65
N GLY A 135 -15.57 -7.48 -2.50
CA GLY A 135 -14.50 -8.43 -2.82
C GLY A 135 -14.24 -8.64 -4.32
N TRP A 136 -14.63 -7.69 -5.18
CA TRP A 136 -14.36 -7.77 -6.63
C TRP A 136 -13.63 -6.52 -7.12
N MET A 137 -12.44 -6.69 -7.70
CA MET A 137 -11.79 -5.62 -8.43
C MET A 137 -12.59 -5.24 -9.68
N ARG A 138 -13.00 -3.98 -9.75
CA ARG A 138 -13.72 -3.40 -10.88
C ARG A 138 -12.77 -2.82 -11.91
N THR A 139 -13.26 -2.66 -13.13
CA THR A 139 -12.51 -1.99 -14.20
C THR A 139 -13.05 -0.57 -14.31
N LEU A 140 -12.20 0.45 -14.20
CA LEU A 140 -12.67 1.81 -14.41
C LEU A 140 -13.07 1.96 -15.90
N PRO A 141 -14.19 2.60 -16.20
CA PRO A 141 -14.55 2.91 -17.58
C PRO A 141 -13.53 3.85 -18.19
N ALA A 142 -13.41 3.85 -19.53
CA ALA A 142 -12.34 4.55 -20.25
C ALA A 142 -12.41 6.07 -20.04
N THR A 143 -11.84 6.51 -18.92
CA THR A 143 -11.89 7.89 -18.42
C THR A 143 -10.54 8.53 -18.68
N ARG A 144 -10.55 9.78 -19.14
CA ARG A 144 -9.33 10.56 -19.38
C ARG A 144 -9.13 11.49 -18.21
N ILE A 145 -8.06 11.30 -17.47
CA ILE A 145 -7.80 11.99 -16.21
C ILE A 145 -6.44 12.69 -16.29
N ASP A 146 -6.45 13.99 -15.99
CA ASP A 146 -5.26 14.78 -15.72
C ASP A 146 -5.30 15.21 -14.24
N THR A 147 -4.39 14.65 -13.44
CA THR A 147 -4.31 14.85 -11.99
C THR A 147 -2.87 14.63 -11.50
N PRO A 148 -2.40 15.29 -10.43
CA PRO A 148 -1.14 14.93 -9.81
C PRO A 148 -1.24 13.62 -9.00
N PHE A 149 -2.42 13.33 -8.43
CA PHE A 149 -2.63 12.17 -7.56
C PHE A 149 -3.90 11.40 -7.92
N LEU A 150 -3.79 10.07 -7.96
CA LEU A 150 -4.90 9.15 -8.16
C LEU A 150 -4.92 8.14 -7.01
N PHE A 151 -5.99 8.12 -6.23
CA PHE A 151 -6.24 7.14 -5.18
C PHE A 151 -7.25 6.12 -5.68
N LEU A 152 -6.94 4.82 -5.54
CA LEU A 152 -7.75 3.72 -6.08
C LEU A 152 -8.07 2.74 -4.97
N TRP A 153 -9.32 2.33 -4.82
CA TRP A 153 -9.72 1.22 -3.94
C TRP A 153 -10.64 0.28 -4.72
N ASN A 154 -10.25 -0.99 -4.85
CA ASN A 154 -10.99 -2.01 -5.61
C ASN A 154 -11.17 -1.71 -7.11
N TYR A 155 -10.27 -0.95 -7.74
CA TYR A 155 -10.27 -0.69 -9.19
C TYR A 155 -8.94 -1.03 -9.86
N LYS A 156 -9.04 -1.59 -11.08
CA LYS A 156 -7.92 -1.70 -12.03
C LYS A 156 -7.76 -0.37 -12.77
N PRO A 157 -6.58 0.25 -12.74
CA PRO A 157 -6.35 1.50 -13.46
C PRO A 157 -6.02 1.29 -14.94
N ASP A 158 -5.80 0.06 -15.43
CA ASP A 158 -5.26 -0.18 -16.78
C ASP A 158 -6.11 0.34 -17.95
N THR A 159 -7.36 0.70 -17.69
CA THR A 159 -8.32 1.20 -18.67
C THR A 159 -8.41 2.72 -18.71
N ILE A 160 -7.73 3.43 -17.81
CA ILE A 160 -7.76 4.90 -17.75
C ILE A 160 -6.67 5.50 -18.65
N ASP A 161 -6.97 6.66 -19.24
CA ASP A 161 -5.98 7.51 -19.88
C ASP A 161 -5.50 8.56 -18.87
N LEU A 162 -4.46 8.19 -18.11
CA LEU A 162 -3.85 9.00 -17.06
C LEU A 162 -2.66 9.81 -17.60
N ASN A 163 -2.52 11.06 -17.16
CA ASN A 163 -1.33 11.85 -17.43
C ASN A 163 -0.06 11.16 -16.88
N PRO A 164 1.07 11.15 -17.62
CA PRO A 164 2.27 10.37 -17.26
C PRO A 164 2.89 10.68 -15.90
N ASP A 165 2.70 11.90 -15.41
CA ASP A 165 3.32 12.38 -14.16
C ASP A 165 2.45 12.11 -12.92
N ALA A 166 1.23 11.58 -13.09
CA ALA A 166 0.37 11.25 -11.97
C ALA A 166 0.98 10.14 -11.10
N VAL A 167 0.82 10.28 -9.79
CA VAL A 167 1.20 9.27 -8.80
C VAL A 167 -0.04 8.54 -8.32
N MET A 168 0.01 7.21 -8.38
CA MET A 168 -1.07 6.32 -7.98
C MET A 168 -0.85 5.79 -6.57
N PHE A 169 -1.90 5.82 -5.76
CA PHE A 169 -1.99 5.18 -4.46
C PHE A 169 -3.10 4.13 -4.54
N VAL A 170 -2.74 2.86 -4.44
CA VAL A 170 -3.71 1.76 -4.51
C VAL A 170 -3.97 1.22 -3.11
N LEU A 171 -5.19 1.40 -2.65
CA LEU A 171 -5.74 0.90 -1.39
C LEU A 171 -6.24 -0.53 -1.61
N GLY A 172 -5.91 -1.43 -0.68
CA GLY A 172 -6.29 -2.85 -0.73
C GLY A 172 -5.12 -3.80 -0.98
N PHE A 173 -5.14 -4.95 -0.32
CA PHE A 173 -4.04 -5.94 -0.34
C PHE A 173 -4.02 -6.79 -1.62
N GLU A 174 -5.15 -6.94 -2.32
CA GLU A 174 -5.27 -7.72 -3.56
C GLU A 174 -4.82 -6.94 -4.81
N TRP A 175 -3.65 -6.30 -4.74
CA TRP A 175 -3.09 -5.62 -5.88
C TRP A 175 -2.32 -6.58 -6.80
N TRP A 176 -2.70 -6.61 -8.07
CA TRP A 176 -2.11 -7.51 -9.09
C TRP A 176 -1.13 -6.82 -10.03
N GLY A 177 -0.78 -5.57 -9.74
CA GLY A 177 0.03 -4.72 -10.63
C GLY A 177 -0.81 -3.89 -11.60
N SER A 178 -0.15 -2.95 -12.26
CA SER A 178 -0.69 -2.18 -13.38
C SER A 178 0.27 -2.24 -14.56
N THR A 179 -0.30 -2.13 -15.74
CA THR A 179 0.40 -1.91 -17.01
C THR A 179 0.73 -0.44 -17.26
N LEU A 180 0.17 0.49 -16.48
CA LEU A 180 0.49 1.90 -16.56
C LEU A 180 1.93 2.15 -16.10
N PRO A 181 2.67 3.07 -16.76
CA PRO A 181 4.04 3.40 -16.38
C PRO A 181 4.11 4.32 -15.16
N ASN A 182 2.97 4.81 -14.66
CA ASN A 182 2.87 5.73 -13.54
C ASN A 182 3.46 5.15 -12.26
N ARG A 183 4.05 6.01 -11.43
CA ARG A 183 4.51 5.60 -10.09
C ARG A 183 3.31 5.12 -9.30
N CYS A 184 3.41 3.93 -8.73
CA CYS A 184 2.37 3.31 -7.92
C CYS A 184 2.92 2.95 -6.55
N TYR A 185 2.20 3.34 -5.49
CA TYR A 185 2.39 2.84 -4.13
C TYR A 185 1.15 2.04 -3.75
N ALA A 186 1.33 0.73 -3.59
CA ALA A 186 0.24 -0.17 -3.26
C ALA A 186 0.28 -0.51 -1.77
N HIS A 187 -0.88 -0.44 -1.13
CA HIS A 187 -1.14 -1.02 0.18
C HIS A 187 -0.09 -0.58 1.22
N LYS A 188 0.72 -1.49 1.79
CA LYS A 188 1.70 -1.16 2.83
C LYS A 188 2.82 -0.24 2.35
N ASP A 189 3.10 -0.15 1.05
CA ASP A 189 4.14 0.75 0.54
C ASP A 189 3.78 2.22 0.76
N ILE A 190 2.47 2.52 0.86
CA ILE A 190 1.94 3.86 1.12
C ILE A 190 2.48 4.41 2.45
N VAL A 191 2.68 3.55 3.47
CA VAL A 191 3.10 3.99 4.81
C VAL A 191 4.49 4.63 4.84
N TYR A 192 5.32 4.28 3.84
CA TYR A 192 6.67 4.81 3.72
C TYR A 192 6.71 6.13 2.96
N VAL A 193 5.66 6.52 2.23
CA VAL A 193 5.70 7.74 1.42
C VAL A 193 4.70 8.79 1.87
N LEU A 194 3.50 8.39 2.31
CA LEU A 194 2.48 9.31 2.80
C LEU A 194 2.80 9.75 4.24
N ASP A 195 2.59 11.03 4.52
CA ASP A 195 2.72 11.57 5.88
C ASP A 195 1.71 10.89 6.81
N SER A 196 2.16 10.53 8.02
CA SER A 196 1.37 9.75 8.97
C SER A 196 0.10 10.45 9.45
N ARG A 197 0.02 11.79 9.30
CA ARG A 197 -1.21 12.56 9.55
C ARG A 197 -2.37 12.19 8.63
N PHE A 198 -2.08 11.56 7.49
CA PHE A 198 -3.07 11.14 6.50
C PHE A 198 -3.34 9.63 6.54
N LEU A 199 -2.74 8.91 7.49
CA LEU A 199 -2.83 7.47 7.60
C LEU A 199 -3.58 7.06 8.86
N THR A 200 -4.53 6.16 8.71
CA THR A 200 -5.02 5.36 9.83
C THR A 200 -4.00 4.22 10.08
N PRO A 201 -3.63 3.93 11.33
CA PRO A 201 -2.79 2.77 11.63
C PRO A 201 -3.37 1.50 11.05
N PHE A 202 -2.55 0.71 10.36
CA PHE A 202 -2.94 -0.64 9.98
C PHE A 202 -3.26 -1.46 11.23
N THR A 203 -4.39 -2.15 11.21
CA THR A 203 -4.79 -3.11 12.24
C THR A 203 -4.12 -4.46 11.99
N CYS A 204 -3.89 -4.84 10.74
CA CYS A 204 -3.13 -6.02 10.33
C CYS A 204 -2.42 -5.85 8.99
N GLU A 205 -1.55 -6.79 8.61
CA GLU A 205 -0.93 -6.75 7.28
C GLU A 205 -1.99 -6.88 6.18
N TYR A 206 -3.02 -7.70 6.33
CA TYR A 206 -4.01 -7.90 5.27
C TYR A 206 -5.24 -6.99 5.41
N THR A 207 -5.11 -5.85 6.10
CA THR A 207 -6.21 -4.90 6.24
C THR A 207 -6.71 -4.45 4.86
N GLU A 208 -8.01 -4.65 4.62
CA GLU A 208 -8.77 -4.16 3.48
C GLU A 208 -9.38 -2.77 3.74
N GLU A 209 -9.32 -2.29 4.97
CA GLU A 209 -9.87 -1.00 5.39
C GLU A 209 -9.18 0.18 4.69
N ALA A 210 -9.92 1.27 4.56
CA ALA A 210 -9.38 2.53 4.08
C ALA A 210 -8.32 3.07 5.07
N VAL A 211 -7.05 2.85 4.74
CA VAL A 211 -5.90 3.28 5.54
C VAL A 211 -5.55 4.77 5.36
N ILE A 212 -6.35 5.51 4.58
CA ILE A 212 -6.12 6.93 4.32
C ILE A 212 -7.28 7.81 4.83
N ASP A 213 -6.95 8.98 5.37
CA ASP A 213 -7.92 10.04 5.66
C ASP A 213 -8.03 10.96 4.44
N SER A 214 -8.97 10.64 3.55
CA SER A 214 -9.24 11.42 2.32
C SER A 214 -9.59 12.87 2.63
N GLY A 215 -10.34 13.14 3.70
CA GLY A 215 -10.71 14.49 4.11
C GLY A 215 -9.49 15.32 4.54
N ALA A 216 -8.56 14.74 5.28
CA ALA A 216 -7.31 15.40 5.65
C ALA A 216 -6.41 15.67 4.43
N ILE A 217 -6.31 14.71 3.51
CA ILE A 217 -5.59 14.86 2.24
C ILE A 217 -6.16 16.03 1.43
N LEU A 218 -7.48 16.06 1.24
CA LEU A 218 -8.16 17.12 0.48
C LEU A 218 -7.91 18.51 1.09
N ARG A 219 -7.97 18.63 2.41
CA ARG A 219 -7.67 19.89 3.11
C ARG A 219 -6.22 20.33 2.93
N ALA A 220 -5.27 19.39 3.01
CA ALA A 220 -3.85 19.68 2.83
C ALA A 220 -3.54 20.14 1.41
N LEU A 221 -4.03 19.41 0.40
CA LEU A 221 -3.82 19.77 -1.00
C LEU A 221 -4.47 21.11 -1.36
N ALA A 222 -5.68 21.38 -0.87
CA ALA A 222 -6.35 22.68 -1.06
C ALA A 222 -5.56 23.86 -0.43
N ALA A 223 -4.79 23.59 0.64
CA ALA A 223 -3.89 24.56 1.25
C ALA A 223 -2.51 24.66 0.55
N GLY A 224 -2.26 23.87 -0.49
CA GLY A 224 -0.97 23.78 -1.17
C GLY A 224 0.10 23.02 -0.36
N GLU A 225 -0.30 22.22 0.62
CA GLU A 225 0.60 21.41 1.44
C GLU A 225 0.93 20.08 0.74
N SER A 226 2.13 19.54 1.05
CA SER A 226 2.52 18.20 0.59
C SER A 226 1.83 17.12 1.40
N ILE A 227 1.38 16.06 0.72
CA ILE A 227 0.86 14.84 1.36
C ILE A 227 1.96 13.82 1.70
N TYR A 228 3.16 14.03 1.16
CA TYR A 228 4.30 13.15 1.40
C TYR A 228 4.97 13.42 2.75
N ARG A 229 5.62 12.39 3.29
CA ARG A 229 6.52 12.51 4.45
C ARG A 229 7.57 13.61 4.23
N ALA A 230 7.94 14.26 5.32
CA ALA A 230 8.96 15.30 5.30
C ALA A 230 10.28 14.79 4.67
N GLY A 231 10.81 15.58 3.73
CA GLY A 231 12.05 15.26 3.02
C GLY A 231 11.91 14.19 1.92
N PHE A 232 10.73 13.60 1.73
CA PHE A 232 10.49 12.66 0.63
C PHE A 232 10.72 13.34 -0.72
N ASN A 233 11.31 12.59 -1.64
CA ASN A 233 11.54 13.04 -3.01
C ASN A 233 11.42 11.84 -3.95
N VAL A 234 10.60 11.96 -5.00
CA VAL A 234 10.35 10.89 -5.98
C VAL A 234 11.64 10.38 -6.67
N ARG A 235 12.71 11.18 -6.71
CA ARG A 235 14.02 10.73 -7.22
C ARG A 235 14.66 9.64 -6.35
N CYS A 236 14.30 9.57 -5.07
CA CYS A 236 14.69 8.46 -4.19
C CYS A 236 14.19 7.14 -4.78
N GLU A 237 12.93 7.11 -5.26
CA GLU A 237 12.32 5.91 -5.82
C GLU A 237 12.94 5.48 -7.15
N GLN A 238 13.38 6.42 -7.99
CA GLN A 238 14.12 6.08 -9.20
C GLN A 238 15.43 5.32 -8.89
N ALA A 239 16.13 5.74 -7.83
CA ALA A 239 17.32 5.04 -7.35
C ALA A 239 16.96 3.70 -6.69
N THR A 240 15.86 3.61 -5.94
CA THR A 240 15.33 2.35 -5.39
C THR A 240 14.99 1.34 -6.50
N ASP A 241 14.33 1.77 -7.58
CA ASP A 241 13.98 0.89 -8.70
C ASP A 241 15.23 0.33 -9.39
N ALA A 242 16.24 1.19 -9.61
CA ALA A 242 17.52 0.76 -10.15
C ALA A 242 18.23 -0.24 -9.24
N ALA A 243 18.12 -0.05 -7.91
CA ALA A 243 18.65 -0.98 -6.93
C ALA A 243 17.91 -2.34 -6.97
N TRP A 244 16.59 -2.33 -7.08
CA TRP A 244 15.79 -3.56 -7.23
C TRP A 244 16.11 -4.30 -8.52
N ALA A 245 16.29 -3.59 -9.63
CA ALA A 245 16.74 -4.19 -10.89
C ALA A 245 18.09 -4.88 -10.71
N ALA A 246 19.07 -4.20 -10.10
CA ALA A 246 20.38 -4.78 -9.81
C ALA A 246 20.30 -6.00 -8.87
N MET A 247 19.45 -5.96 -7.82
CA MET A 247 19.22 -7.11 -6.95
C MET A 247 18.68 -8.34 -7.71
N LYS A 248 17.76 -8.13 -8.66
CA LYS A 248 17.18 -9.23 -9.47
C LYS A 248 18.22 -9.90 -10.36
N GLU A 249 19.18 -9.13 -10.87
CA GLU A 249 20.30 -9.64 -11.67
C GLU A 249 21.43 -10.24 -10.82
N GLY A 250 21.34 -10.17 -9.48
CA GLY A 250 22.38 -10.64 -8.56
C GLY A 250 23.57 -9.68 -8.43
N GLU A 251 23.46 -8.46 -8.94
CA GLU A 251 24.48 -7.41 -8.87
C GLU A 251 24.41 -6.67 -7.53
N HIS A 252 24.63 -7.39 -6.42
CA HIS A 252 24.39 -6.87 -5.07
C HIS A 252 25.20 -5.61 -4.74
N ARG A 253 26.45 -5.54 -5.21
CA ARG A 253 27.28 -4.35 -5.03
C ARG A 253 26.67 -3.13 -5.72
N LEU A 254 26.21 -3.28 -6.96
CA LEU A 254 25.57 -2.18 -7.69
C LEU A 254 24.26 -1.75 -7.01
N ALA A 255 23.46 -2.73 -6.58
CA ALA A 255 22.24 -2.46 -5.82
C ALA A 255 22.51 -1.64 -4.55
N TYR A 256 23.56 -2.00 -3.80
CA TYR A 256 23.99 -1.26 -2.61
C TYR A 256 24.20 0.24 -2.91
N PHE A 257 24.90 0.57 -3.99
CA PHE A 257 25.18 1.97 -4.34
C PHE A 257 23.93 2.72 -4.80
N HIS A 258 23.02 2.06 -5.52
CA HIS A 258 21.74 2.66 -5.89
C HIS A 258 20.88 2.94 -4.64
N TYR A 259 20.80 2.01 -3.69
CA TYR A 259 20.12 2.31 -2.42
C TYR A 259 20.83 3.39 -1.61
N LYS A 260 22.17 3.42 -1.59
CA LYS A 260 22.93 4.50 -0.93
C LYS A 260 22.65 5.86 -1.57
N GLN A 261 22.48 5.92 -2.89
CA GLN A 261 22.01 7.12 -3.60
C GLN A 261 20.60 7.51 -3.17
N ALA A 262 19.67 6.55 -3.06
CA ALA A 262 18.32 6.80 -2.54
C ALA A 262 18.34 7.38 -1.12
N VAL A 263 19.15 6.81 -0.22
CA VAL A 263 19.35 7.31 1.16
C VAL A 263 19.98 8.70 1.20
N ALA A 264 20.87 9.03 0.26
CA ALA A 264 21.43 10.38 0.16
C ALA A 264 20.39 11.42 -0.28
N ILE A 265 19.41 11.03 -1.11
CA ILE A 265 18.30 11.88 -1.54
C ILE A 265 17.29 12.03 -0.40
N TRP A 266 16.90 10.92 0.24
CA TRP A 266 15.95 10.92 1.34
C TRP A 266 16.49 10.10 2.53
N PRO A 267 17.14 10.78 3.51
CA PRO A 267 17.73 10.13 4.66
C PRO A 267 16.75 9.49 5.64
N ASP A 268 15.44 9.53 5.43
CA ASP A 268 14.49 8.77 6.26
C ASP A 268 13.85 7.59 5.53
N SER A 269 14.33 7.28 4.32
CA SER A 269 13.87 6.10 3.57
C SER A 269 14.19 4.81 4.33
N TYR A 270 13.13 4.19 4.87
CA TYR A 270 13.17 2.83 5.41
C TYR A 270 13.48 1.80 4.31
N PRO A 271 12.76 1.77 3.16
CA PRO A 271 12.98 0.77 2.13
C PRO A 271 14.41 0.79 1.59
N ALA A 272 14.99 1.97 1.33
CA ALA A 272 16.34 2.05 0.79
C ALA A 272 17.40 1.53 1.77
N ARG A 273 17.29 1.82 3.07
CA ARG A 273 18.23 1.27 4.07
C ARG A 273 18.10 -0.22 4.26
N ALA A 274 16.87 -0.72 4.33
CA ALA A 274 16.63 -2.16 4.37
C ALA A 274 17.23 -2.83 3.12
N GLY A 275 17.06 -2.21 1.94
CA GLY A 275 17.67 -2.64 0.69
C GLY A 275 19.21 -2.68 0.71
N MET A 276 19.87 -1.67 1.29
CA MET A 276 21.33 -1.69 1.51
C MET A 276 21.74 -2.92 2.36
N ALA A 277 20.99 -3.20 3.42
CA ALA A 277 21.24 -4.35 4.28
C ALA A 277 21.00 -5.69 3.56
N ASP A 278 19.95 -5.79 2.74
CA ASP A 278 19.67 -6.96 1.91
C ASP A 278 20.79 -7.26 0.92
N ALA A 279 21.33 -6.24 0.26
CA ALA A 279 22.47 -6.38 -0.65
C ALA A 279 23.70 -6.96 0.07
N MET A 280 24.03 -6.45 1.26
CA MET A 280 25.15 -6.99 2.07
C MET A 280 24.86 -8.42 2.56
N ARG A 281 23.62 -8.69 2.98
CA ARG A 281 23.20 -10.01 3.43
C ARG A 281 23.29 -11.05 2.33
N ALA A 282 22.99 -10.68 1.08
CA ALA A 282 23.10 -11.57 -0.08
C ALA A 282 24.55 -12.03 -0.31
N GLU A 283 25.53 -11.19 0.02
CA GLU A 283 26.97 -11.54 0.04
C GLU A 283 27.44 -12.18 1.35
N SER A 284 26.51 -12.57 2.24
CA SER A 284 26.83 -13.10 3.57
C SER A 284 27.63 -12.15 4.47
N ALA A 285 27.65 -10.84 4.18
CA ALA A 285 28.26 -9.82 5.03
C ALA A 285 27.35 -9.45 6.22
N TYR A 286 26.96 -10.46 7.01
CA TYR A 286 25.91 -10.36 8.02
C TYR A 286 26.18 -9.33 9.10
N ALA A 287 27.43 -9.19 9.57
CA ALA A 287 27.76 -8.20 10.60
C ALA A 287 27.53 -6.76 10.11
N GLN A 288 27.85 -6.46 8.85
CA GLN A 288 27.61 -5.14 8.26
C GLN A 288 26.12 -4.93 7.95
N ALA A 289 25.44 -5.96 7.46
CA ALA A 289 23.99 -5.93 7.25
C ALA A 289 23.22 -5.68 8.56
N PHE A 290 23.68 -6.23 9.69
CA PHE A 290 23.04 -6.04 11.00
C PHE A 290 22.89 -4.55 11.36
N ASP A 291 23.97 -3.78 11.24
CA ASP A 291 23.96 -2.36 11.60
C ASP A 291 23.00 -1.58 10.70
N LEU A 292 22.97 -1.88 9.40
CA LEU A 292 22.04 -1.26 8.45
C LEU A 292 20.58 -1.63 8.72
N TYR A 293 20.28 -2.89 9.03
CA TYR A 293 18.93 -3.27 9.44
C TYR A 293 18.50 -2.58 10.75
N LEU A 294 19.40 -2.44 11.72
CA LEU A 294 19.10 -1.72 12.94
C LEU A 294 18.83 -0.23 12.66
N GLU A 295 19.57 0.39 11.75
CA GLU A 295 19.30 1.75 11.29
C GLU A 295 17.97 1.87 10.54
N ALA A 296 17.66 0.92 9.65
CA ALA A 296 16.38 0.87 8.96
C ALA A 296 15.24 0.75 9.98
N SER A 297 15.34 -0.16 10.96
CA SER A 297 14.29 -0.41 11.95
C SER A 297 13.88 0.84 12.74
N LYS A 298 14.80 1.77 13.00
CA LYS A 298 14.53 3.05 13.69
C LYS A 298 13.70 4.03 12.87
N ARG A 299 13.61 3.82 11.56
CA ARG A 299 12.85 4.64 10.59
C ARG A 299 11.54 3.97 10.19
N PHE A 300 11.30 2.76 10.67
CA PHE A 300 9.99 2.14 10.52
C PHE A 300 8.94 3.02 11.20
N PRO A 301 7.78 3.29 10.56
CA PRO A 301 6.70 4.08 11.15
C PRO A 301 6.21 3.48 12.48
N PRO A 302 6.48 4.10 13.65
CA PRO A 302 6.16 3.50 14.95
C PRO A 302 4.65 3.38 15.21
N GLU A 303 3.84 4.18 14.52
CA GLU A 303 2.38 4.14 14.56
C GLU A 303 1.77 2.93 13.83
N GLN A 304 2.53 2.27 12.94
CA GLN A 304 2.02 1.19 12.09
C GLN A 304 2.16 -0.18 12.76
N THR A 305 1.55 -0.33 13.95
CA THR A 305 1.72 -1.52 14.80
C THR A 305 1.05 -2.79 14.26
N GLY A 306 0.13 -2.68 13.30
CA GLY A 306 -0.43 -3.84 12.59
C GLY A 306 0.49 -4.38 11.48
N LEU A 307 1.57 -3.67 11.16
CA LEU A 307 2.62 -4.11 10.26
C LEU A 307 3.80 -4.69 11.04
N VAL A 308 4.66 -5.43 10.34
CA VAL A 308 5.89 -5.98 10.90
C VAL A 308 7.09 -5.17 10.45
N ASN A 309 7.93 -4.81 11.42
CA ASN A 309 9.22 -4.19 11.17
C ASN A 309 10.23 -5.27 10.74
N ASP A 310 10.20 -5.61 9.45
CA ASP A 310 11.03 -6.66 8.87
C ASP A 310 12.53 -6.43 9.11
N ALA A 311 12.98 -5.18 9.10
CA ALA A 311 14.37 -4.85 9.41
C ALA A 311 14.75 -5.25 10.86
N LEU A 312 13.86 -5.06 11.83
CA LEU A 312 14.08 -5.48 13.22
C LEU A 312 14.14 -7.01 13.33
N ASN A 313 13.23 -7.72 12.66
CA ASN A 313 13.25 -9.19 12.59
C ASN A 313 14.54 -9.71 11.96
N MET A 314 14.98 -9.09 10.87
CA MET A 314 16.22 -9.47 10.19
C MET A 314 17.46 -9.18 11.05
N ALA A 315 17.50 -8.06 11.77
CA ALA A 315 18.55 -7.79 12.75
C ALA A 315 18.58 -8.84 13.87
N ALA A 316 17.42 -9.23 14.41
CA ALA A 316 17.32 -10.29 15.43
C ALA A 316 17.83 -11.64 14.91
N ARG A 317 17.42 -12.02 13.69
CA ARG A 317 17.84 -13.25 13.02
C ARG A 317 19.35 -13.28 12.75
N ILE A 318 19.91 -12.14 12.33
CA ILE A 318 21.35 -12.01 12.13
C ILE A 318 22.10 -12.09 13.46
N ALA A 319 21.63 -11.42 14.51
CA ALA A 319 22.23 -11.51 15.84
C ALA A 319 22.26 -12.96 16.34
N LEU A 320 21.17 -13.71 16.13
CA LEU A 320 21.11 -15.15 16.42
C LEU A 320 22.16 -15.91 15.62
N ARG A 321 22.26 -15.68 14.31
CA ARG A 321 23.26 -16.30 13.43
C ARG A 321 24.71 -15.94 13.81
N LEU A 322 24.95 -14.78 14.40
CA LEU A 322 26.28 -14.37 14.87
C LEU A 322 26.59 -14.82 16.30
N GLY A 323 25.65 -15.51 16.96
CA GLY A 323 25.80 -16.02 18.32
C GLY A 323 25.66 -14.92 19.38
N TRP A 324 25.14 -13.76 19.00
CA TRP A 324 24.88 -12.64 19.89
C TRP A 324 23.54 -12.84 20.60
N LEU A 325 23.45 -13.91 21.39
CA LEU A 325 22.20 -14.43 21.94
C LEU A 325 21.41 -13.38 22.73
N ASP A 326 22.07 -12.56 23.56
CA ASP A 326 21.40 -11.50 24.32
C ASP A 326 20.77 -10.43 23.40
N ARG A 327 21.46 -10.08 22.31
CA ARG A 327 20.93 -9.13 21.31
C ARG A 327 19.78 -9.75 20.52
N ALA A 328 19.91 -11.01 20.11
CA ALA A 328 18.86 -11.74 19.40
C ALA A 328 17.58 -11.79 20.24
N HIS A 329 17.69 -12.17 21.51
CA HIS A 329 16.58 -12.22 22.45
C HIS A 329 15.92 -10.84 22.62
N ALA A 330 16.71 -9.79 22.83
CA ALA A 330 16.21 -8.43 23.03
C ALA A 330 15.47 -7.90 21.79
N LEU A 331 16.06 -8.03 20.60
CA LEU A 331 15.47 -7.55 19.35
C LEU A 331 14.20 -8.34 18.98
N ALA A 332 14.21 -9.66 19.16
CA ALA A 332 13.02 -10.49 18.94
C ALA A 332 11.89 -10.12 19.92
N THR A 333 12.22 -9.84 21.18
CA THR A 333 11.24 -9.35 22.17
C THR A 333 10.66 -7.99 21.76
N GLN A 334 11.52 -7.06 21.33
CA GLN A 334 11.07 -5.76 20.84
C GLN A 334 10.11 -5.90 19.64
N SER A 335 10.39 -6.80 18.71
CA SER A 335 9.51 -7.06 17.57
C SER A 335 8.16 -7.65 17.99
N ILE A 336 8.17 -8.62 18.92
CA ILE A 336 6.94 -9.18 19.49
C ILE A 336 6.10 -8.09 20.18
N ASP A 337 6.73 -7.24 21.00
CA ASP A 337 6.02 -6.21 21.76
C ASP A 337 5.46 -5.13 20.83
N PHE A 338 6.19 -4.76 19.77
CA PHE A 338 5.75 -3.79 18.77
C PHE A 338 4.45 -4.23 18.08
N THR A 339 4.42 -5.46 17.54
CA THR A 339 3.25 -5.92 16.78
C THR A 339 2.08 -6.27 17.69
N ARG A 340 2.32 -6.77 18.92
CA ARG A 340 1.24 -7.07 19.87
C ARG A 340 0.42 -5.84 20.29
N ALA A 341 0.94 -4.63 20.13
CA ALA A 341 0.20 -3.41 20.42
C ALA A 341 -1.05 -3.24 19.54
N SER A 342 -1.10 -3.87 18.36
CA SER A 342 -2.28 -3.90 17.49
C SER A 342 -3.35 -4.92 17.91
N GLU A 343 -3.06 -5.75 18.92
CA GLU A 343 -3.85 -6.94 19.29
C GLU A 343 -4.06 -7.97 18.16
N TRP A 344 -3.43 -7.74 16.99
CA TRP A 344 -3.52 -8.62 15.84
C TRP A 344 -2.51 -9.78 15.92
N ASN A 345 -2.96 -10.94 15.45
CA ASN A 345 -2.35 -12.24 15.68
C ASN A 345 -2.06 -12.94 14.35
N ASP A 346 -1.05 -12.46 13.61
CA ASP A 346 -0.71 -12.95 12.27
C ASP A 346 0.46 -13.94 12.22
N LYS A 347 0.56 -14.66 11.10
CA LYS A 347 1.70 -15.48 10.69
C LYS A 347 3.02 -14.71 10.70
N LEU A 348 3.03 -13.40 10.52
CA LEU A 348 4.27 -12.62 10.53
C LEU A 348 4.94 -12.56 11.91
N LEU A 349 4.17 -12.73 12.99
CA LEU A 349 4.72 -12.87 14.34
C LEU A 349 5.49 -14.19 14.50
N THR A 350 5.19 -15.21 13.67
CA THR A 350 5.89 -16.50 13.66
C THR A 350 7.40 -16.29 13.73
N ASP A 351 7.92 -15.32 12.96
CA ASP A 351 9.35 -15.00 12.84
C ASP A 351 9.99 -14.57 14.15
N ALA A 352 9.47 -13.52 14.77
CA ALA A 352 10.03 -13.03 16.02
C ALA A 352 9.94 -14.08 17.15
N TRP A 353 8.83 -14.82 17.23
CA TRP A 353 8.67 -15.89 18.23
C TRP A 353 9.65 -17.05 18.02
N TRP A 354 9.86 -17.51 16.79
CA TRP A 354 10.81 -18.62 16.58
C TRP A 354 12.25 -18.18 16.77
N ILE A 355 12.62 -16.96 16.38
CA ILE A 355 13.97 -16.42 16.62
C ILE A 355 14.25 -16.38 18.13
N ARG A 356 13.30 -15.91 18.95
CA ARG A 356 13.46 -15.93 20.41
C ARG A 356 13.45 -17.34 20.98
N GLY A 357 12.61 -18.22 20.44
CA GLY A 357 12.57 -19.63 20.81
C GLY A 357 13.89 -20.35 20.55
N GLU A 358 14.50 -20.17 19.38
CA GLU A 358 15.82 -20.72 19.06
C GLU A 358 16.92 -20.13 19.94
N THR A 359 16.85 -18.82 20.19
CA THR A 359 17.78 -18.14 21.11
C THR A 359 17.72 -18.78 22.51
N CYS A 360 16.52 -19.09 23.01
CA CYS A 360 16.34 -19.80 24.28
C CYS A 360 16.93 -21.22 24.24
N ILE A 361 16.80 -21.95 23.12
CA ILE A 361 17.44 -23.26 22.95
C ILE A 361 18.97 -23.13 23.05
N ALA A 362 19.55 -22.13 22.40
CA ALA A 362 20.99 -21.87 22.42
C ALA A 362 21.48 -21.45 23.81
N GLN A 363 20.65 -20.72 24.58
CA GLN A 363 20.92 -20.34 25.97
C GLN A 363 20.67 -21.48 26.98
N GLY A 364 20.04 -22.59 26.56
CA GLY A 364 19.71 -23.73 27.42
C GLY A 364 18.36 -23.63 28.14
N ASP A 365 17.58 -22.57 27.93
CA ASP A 365 16.22 -22.44 28.48
C ASP A 365 15.19 -23.16 27.61
N MET A 366 15.13 -24.48 27.77
CA MET A 366 14.23 -25.35 27.01
C MET A 366 12.75 -25.09 27.30
N ALA A 367 12.43 -24.49 28.45
CA ALA A 367 11.05 -24.19 28.84
C ALA A 367 10.55 -22.90 28.18
N ALA A 368 11.37 -21.84 28.15
CA ALA A 368 11.08 -20.64 27.38
C ALA A 368 11.02 -20.93 25.88
N ALA A 369 11.98 -21.70 25.36
CA ALA A 369 11.99 -22.13 23.97
C ALA A 369 10.68 -22.81 23.55
N GLN A 370 10.19 -23.76 24.34
CA GLN A 370 8.93 -24.43 24.04
C GLN A 370 7.75 -23.46 23.97
N ARG A 371 7.61 -22.54 24.94
CA ARG A 371 6.51 -21.56 24.95
C ARG A 371 6.52 -20.67 23.71
N ASP A 372 7.70 -20.18 23.34
CA ASP A 372 7.85 -19.31 22.17
C ASP A 372 7.58 -20.06 20.86
N LEU A 373 8.05 -21.30 20.73
CA LEU A 373 7.77 -22.13 19.55
C LEU A 373 6.30 -22.56 19.45
N GLU A 374 5.64 -22.85 20.56
CA GLU A 374 4.20 -23.08 20.61
C GLU A 374 3.42 -21.84 20.17
N GLN A 375 3.85 -20.65 20.60
CA GLN A 375 3.25 -19.40 20.17
C GLN A 375 3.48 -19.12 18.68
N SER A 376 4.68 -19.39 18.17
CA SER A 376 5.00 -19.33 16.73
C SER A 376 4.09 -20.27 15.91
N LEU A 377 3.97 -21.54 16.32
CA LEU A 377 3.14 -22.55 15.65
C LEU A 377 1.63 -22.31 15.79
N ARG A 378 1.20 -21.50 16.75
CA ARG A 378 -0.20 -21.05 16.84
C ARG A 378 -0.59 -20.20 15.64
N PHE A 379 0.33 -19.41 15.09
CA PHE A 379 0.10 -18.54 13.93
C PHE A 379 0.25 -19.29 12.60
N ASP A 380 1.30 -20.10 12.44
CA ASP A 380 1.43 -21.02 11.30
C ASP A 380 1.86 -22.41 11.77
N GLN A 381 0.90 -23.32 11.86
CA GLN A 381 1.13 -24.71 12.26
C GLN A 381 2.05 -25.47 11.30
N GLY A 382 2.19 -24.99 10.06
CA GLY A 382 3.03 -25.58 9.02
C GLY A 382 4.39 -24.91 8.87
N ALA A 383 4.72 -23.90 9.68
CA ALA A 383 5.99 -23.18 9.57
C ALA A 383 7.18 -24.15 9.72
N PRO A 384 8.13 -24.21 8.75
CA PRO A 384 9.19 -25.21 8.77
C PRO A 384 10.13 -25.10 9.98
N GLN A 385 10.64 -23.89 10.27
CA GLN A 385 11.66 -23.65 11.29
C GLN A 385 11.12 -23.93 12.71
N PRO A 386 9.94 -23.44 13.12
CA PRO A 386 9.41 -23.73 14.44
C PRO A 386 9.09 -25.22 14.65
N ASN A 387 8.56 -25.89 13.61
CA ASN A 387 8.36 -27.34 13.64
C ASN A 387 9.70 -28.09 13.78
N TRP A 388 10.73 -27.68 13.05
CA TRP A 388 12.04 -28.31 13.16
C TRP A 388 12.63 -28.15 14.57
N LEU A 389 12.58 -26.93 15.14
CA LEU A 389 13.06 -26.65 16.49
C LEU A 389 12.25 -27.38 17.57
N MET A 390 10.94 -27.54 17.38
CA MET A 390 10.14 -28.39 18.28
C MET A 390 10.56 -29.86 18.20
N GLY A 391 10.88 -30.35 17.00
CA GLY A 391 11.44 -31.69 16.83
C GLY A 391 12.75 -31.86 17.60
N GLN A 392 13.64 -30.86 17.54
CA GLN A 392 14.90 -30.83 18.30
C GLN A 392 14.67 -30.85 19.81
N LEU A 393 13.70 -30.07 20.33
CA LEU A 393 13.33 -30.09 21.75
C LEU A 393 12.82 -31.47 22.20
N CYS A 394 11.99 -32.12 21.40
CA CYS A 394 11.49 -33.47 21.69
C CYS A 394 12.63 -34.49 21.68
N PHE A 395 13.51 -34.42 20.69
CA PHE A 395 14.67 -35.29 20.57
C PHE A 395 15.60 -35.18 21.78
N ARG A 396 15.93 -33.96 22.21
CA ARG A 396 16.76 -33.70 23.41
C ARG A 396 16.12 -34.22 24.72
N ARG A 397 14.80 -34.37 24.76
CA ARG A 397 14.06 -34.96 25.89
C ARG A 397 13.93 -36.48 25.81
N GLY A 398 14.34 -37.10 24.71
CA GLY A 398 14.19 -38.54 24.46
C GLY A 398 12.84 -38.94 23.86
N ASP A 399 11.98 -37.99 23.51
CA ASP A 399 10.69 -38.25 22.87
C ASP A 399 10.87 -38.35 21.34
N LEU A 400 11.35 -39.52 20.92
CA LEU A 400 11.72 -39.77 19.52
C LEU A 400 10.51 -39.81 18.57
N GLU A 401 9.33 -40.21 19.07
CA GLU A 401 8.12 -40.27 18.27
C GLU A 401 7.60 -38.86 17.96
N GLN A 402 7.50 -38.01 18.99
CA GLN A 402 7.08 -36.63 18.83
C GLN A 402 8.09 -35.82 18.00
N ALA A 403 9.39 -36.07 18.19
CA ALA A 403 10.45 -35.47 17.38
C ALA A 403 10.25 -35.73 15.89
N ARG A 404 10.06 -37.01 15.50
CA ARG A 404 9.80 -37.41 14.11
C ARG A 404 8.55 -36.77 13.54
N ALA A 405 7.49 -36.66 14.34
CA ALA A 405 6.24 -36.03 13.89
C ALA A 405 6.43 -34.55 13.55
N PHE A 406 7.14 -33.80 14.40
CA PHE A 406 7.44 -32.38 14.16
C PHE A 406 8.42 -32.18 12.99
N HIS A 407 9.49 -32.97 12.93
CA HIS A 407 10.41 -32.97 11.79
C HIS A 407 9.72 -33.30 10.47
N ALA A 408 8.79 -34.25 10.45
CA ALA A 408 7.99 -34.57 9.28
C ALA A 408 7.07 -33.42 8.84
N LYS A 409 6.53 -32.62 9.78
CA LYS A 409 5.79 -31.39 9.43
C LYS A 409 6.70 -30.36 8.77
N ALA A 410 7.89 -30.14 9.32
CA ALA A 410 8.87 -29.21 8.74
C ALA A 410 9.26 -29.62 7.31
N ALA A 411 9.50 -30.91 7.08
CA ALA A 411 9.90 -31.47 5.79
C ALA A 411 8.89 -31.24 4.65
N ARG A 412 7.59 -31.10 4.96
CA ARG A 412 6.55 -30.89 3.94
C ARG A 412 6.71 -29.57 3.18
N ARG A 413 7.35 -28.58 3.79
CA ARG A 413 7.50 -27.22 3.25
C ARG A 413 8.97 -26.79 3.11
N TRP A 414 9.93 -27.66 3.44
CA TRP A 414 11.36 -27.41 3.28
C TRP A 414 11.94 -28.33 2.21
N SER A 415 12.48 -27.75 1.13
CA SER A 415 13.09 -28.46 -0.01
C SER A 415 14.57 -28.85 0.17
N GLY A 416 15.18 -28.54 1.32
CA GLY A 416 16.59 -28.77 1.61
C GLY A 416 16.84 -30.16 2.21
N THR A 417 18.08 -30.63 2.16
CA THR A 417 18.49 -31.86 2.85
C THR A 417 18.31 -31.65 4.34
N ALA A 418 17.36 -32.36 4.92
CA ALA A 418 17.01 -32.10 6.29
C ALA A 418 18.03 -32.69 7.26
N TYR A 419 18.59 -31.81 8.08
CA TYR A 419 19.55 -32.13 9.13
C TYR A 419 18.79 -32.59 10.37
N TYR A 420 18.58 -33.90 10.51
CA TYR A 420 17.78 -34.46 11.62
C TYR A 420 18.61 -34.98 12.80
N ASP A 421 19.94 -35.06 12.67
CA ASP A 421 20.82 -35.73 13.64
C ASP A 421 21.94 -34.84 14.21
N VAL A 422 21.87 -33.51 14.05
CA VAL A 422 22.88 -32.58 14.61
C VAL A 422 22.42 -31.99 15.94
N ALA A 423 23.32 -31.98 16.92
CA ALA A 423 23.09 -31.39 18.24
C ALA A 423 23.03 -29.85 18.20
N ASP A 424 23.67 -29.24 17.20
CA ASP A 424 23.65 -27.80 16.99
C ASP A 424 22.34 -27.38 16.31
N THR A 425 21.73 -26.30 16.81
CA THR A 425 20.64 -25.60 16.12
C THR A 425 21.14 -24.74 14.97
N TYR A 426 22.47 -24.59 14.86
CA TYR A 426 23.14 -23.72 13.91
C TYR A 426 23.12 -24.30 12.49
N ILE A 427 22.58 -23.53 11.56
CA ILE A 427 22.72 -23.76 10.13
C ILE A 427 24.17 -23.45 9.74
N GLU A 428 24.88 -24.49 9.28
CA GLU A 428 26.02 -24.49 8.35
C GLU A 428 27.10 -23.40 8.52
N GLY A 429 28.33 -23.85 8.83
CA GLY A 429 29.61 -23.21 8.51
C GLY A 429 29.57 -21.71 8.20
N PHE A 430 29.37 -20.89 9.23
CA PHE A 430 29.45 -19.45 9.10
C PHE A 430 30.92 -19.03 8.92
N ASN A 431 31.28 -18.63 7.70
CA ASN A 431 32.50 -17.85 7.47
C ASN A 431 32.10 -16.37 7.44
N PRO A 432 32.63 -15.52 8.35
CA PRO A 432 32.35 -14.10 8.30
C PRO A 432 32.89 -13.52 6.99
N VAL A 433 32.00 -12.99 6.17
CA VAL A 433 32.34 -12.19 5.00
C VAL A 433 32.30 -10.72 5.40
N SER A 434 33.24 -9.94 4.88
CA SER A 434 33.18 -8.49 4.95
C SER A 434 33.44 -7.91 3.56
N VAL A 435 32.69 -6.88 3.22
CA VAL A 435 32.80 -6.14 1.96
C VAL A 435 33.29 -4.72 2.24
N ASP A 436 34.00 -4.13 1.29
CA ASP A 436 34.59 -2.79 1.38
C ASP A 436 33.69 -1.69 0.78
N TRP A 437 32.46 -2.01 0.38
CA TRP A 437 31.61 -1.15 -0.44
C TRP A 437 31.40 0.25 0.13
N ASP A 438 31.31 0.38 1.46
CA ASP A 438 31.12 1.68 2.08
C ASP A 438 32.31 2.64 1.97
N GLN A 439 33.49 2.09 1.71
CA GLN A 439 34.73 2.84 1.59
C GLN A 439 34.98 3.32 0.16
N LEU A 440 34.17 2.87 -0.80
CA LEU A 440 34.35 3.14 -2.21
C LEU A 440 33.48 4.33 -2.64
N ASP A 441 34.02 5.12 -3.57
CA ASP A 441 33.29 6.25 -4.17
C ASP A 441 32.17 5.73 -5.08
N PRO A 442 30.89 6.12 -4.85
CA PRO A 442 29.78 5.75 -5.72
C PRO A 442 30.02 6.01 -7.21
N ALA A 443 30.78 7.05 -7.57
CA ALA A 443 31.11 7.39 -8.97
C ALA A 443 31.96 6.31 -9.67
N THR A 444 32.56 5.38 -8.91
CA THR A 444 33.36 4.28 -9.46
C THR A 444 32.55 3.01 -9.75
N VAL A 445 31.28 2.98 -9.34
CA VAL A 445 30.42 1.78 -9.44
C VAL A 445 29.12 2.08 -10.19
N LEU A 446 28.53 3.27 -9.96
CA LEU A 446 27.32 3.66 -10.67
C LEU A 446 27.63 3.97 -12.14
N PRO A 447 26.78 3.53 -13.08
CA PRO A 447 26.89 3.95 -14.47
C PRO A 447 26.77 5.48 -14.58
N ALA A 448 27.56 6.06 -15.50
CA ALA A 448 27.71 7.50 -15.70
C ALA A 448 26.43 8.19 -16.21
#